data_AF-A0A7C3VGX7-F1
#
_entry.id   AF-A0A7C3VGX7-F1
#
_cell.length_a   1.000
_cell.length_b   1.000
_cell.length_c   1.000
_cell.angle_alpha   90.00
_cell.angle_beta   90.00
_cell.angle_gamma   90.00
#
_symmetry.space_group_name_H-M   'P 1'
#
loop_
_entity.id
_entity.type
_entity.pdbx_description
1 polymer ?
#
loop_
_entity_poly.entity_id
_entity_poly.type
_entity_poly.pdbx_seq_one_letter_code
_entity_poly.pdbx_strand_id
1 'polypeptide(L)'
;MMREIKIEAETTKLAIEKGLEKLGLTREQVEVEIIQEEKKGVFGIGSKNACVVIREKIWGEPQKEQKEVRKNIEITNDAFKPSGNIIEDVKKVMKEIFMRSKIDFKILEEVYDEKANSVYINFQSKDAGLLLYDGAKGLLSLQQIISVIINKDPNKKIVVRIDTEEFWNKTENRIKRDVEHAIDFINRTRRPYRMKPMPSTFRKIVHDIVHKNYPSYTTYSQGHGRFRRIVIRYHKSDDSQNENSDKSQNQPQENNNESSAENVQPQ
;
A
#
# COMPACT_ATOMS: atom_id res chain seq x y z
N MET A 1 3.31 14.40 24.79
CA MET A 1 3.77 13.02 24.49
C MET A 1 2.70 12.33 23.67
N MET A 2 3.07 11.65 22.59
CA MET A 2 2.12 10.91 21.75
C MET A 2 1.66 9.65 22.50
N ARG A 3 0.35 9.45 22.66
CA ARG A 3 -0.20 8.24 23.28
C ARG A 3 -0.30 7.14 22.21
N GLU A 4 0.50 6.09 22.36
CA GLU A 4 0.46 4.87 21.54
C GLU A 4 0.17 3.67 22.43
N ILE A 5 -0.68 2.75 21.96
CA ILE A 5 -0.89 1.47 22.61
C ILE A 5 -0.92 0.32 21.60
N LYS A 6 -0.25 -0.78 21.93
CA LYS A 6 -0.34 -2.05 21.21
C LYS A 6 -1.33 -2.96 21.92
N ILE A 7 -2.31 -3.49 21.18
CA ILE A 7 -3.37 -4.35 21.71
C ILE A 7 -3.46 -5.63 20.87
N GLU A 8 -3.50 -6.76 21.58
CA GLU A 8 -3.73 -8.08 21.00
C GLU A 8 -5.09 -8.61 21.44
N ALA A 9 -5.87 -9.15 20.50
CA ALA A 9 -7.17 -9.77 20.77
C ALA A 9 -7.51 -10.85 19.74
N GLU A 10 -8.56 -11.62 20.00
CA GLU A 10 -8.99 -12.72 19.12
C GLU A 10 -9.37 -12.27 17.70
N THR A 11 -9.87 -11.04 17.56
CA THR A 11 -10.22 -10.45 16.27
C THR A 11 -9.70 -9.02 16.16
N THR A 12 -9.47 -8.58 14.93
CA THR A 12 -9.04 -7.20 14.66
C THR A 12 -10.05 -6.19 15.19
N LYS A 13 -11.36 -6.48 15.06
CA LYS A 13 -12.43 -5.63 15.58
C LYS A 13 -12.35 -5.47 17.10
N LEU A 14 -12.19 -6.58 17.82
CA LEU A 14 -12.09 -6.58 19.28
C LEU A 14 -10.81 -5.87 19.77
N ALA A 15 -9.70 -6.04 19.03
CA ALA A 15 -8.45 -5.36 19.35
C ALA A 15 -8.58 -3.83 19.22
N ILE A 16 -9.32 -3.37 18.21
CA ILE A 16 -9.62 -1.95 18.00
C ILE A 16 -10.51 -1.41 19.13
N GLU A 17 -11.63 -2.08 19.43
CA GLU A 17 -12.56 -1.66 20.49
C GLU A 17 -11.85 -1.54 21.85
N LYS A 18 -11.09 -2.57 22.25
CA LYS A 18 -10.31 -2.55 23.50
C LYS A 18 -9.26 -1.44 23.55
N GLY A 19 -8.62 -1.14 22.42
CA GLY A 19 -7.62 -0.08 22.36
C GLY A 19 -8.23 1.32 22.40
N LEU A 20 -9.40 1.52 21.78
CA LEU A 20 -10.17 2.76 21.87
C LEU A 20 -10.64 3.04 23.30
N GLU A 21 -11.17 2.01 23.97
CA GLU A 21 -11.62 2.08 25.36
C GLU A 21 -10.47 2.45 26.32
N LYS A 22 -9.31 1.78 26.18
CA LYS A 22 -8.13 2.08 27.01
C LYS A 22 -7.56 3.48 26.81
N LEU A 23 -7.65 4.03 25.59
CA LEU A 23 -7.20 5.39 25.32
C LEU A 23 -8.25 6.45 25.65
N GLY A 24 -9.52 6.05 25.85
CA GLY A 24 -10.65 6.96 26.00
C GLY A 24 -10.89 7.82 24.75
N LEU A 25 -10.56 7.28 23.57
CA LEU A 25 -10.62 8.01 22.29
C LEU A 25 -11.60 7.33 21.33
N THR A 26 -12.20 8.12 20.44
CA THR A 26 -13.05 7.60 19.37
C THR A 26 -12.21 7.11 18.20
N ARG A 27 -12.80 6.26 17.34
CA ARG A 27 -12.15 5.73 16.13
C ARG A 27 -11.60 6.83 15.20
N GLU A 28 -12.21 8.00 15.21
CA GLU A 28 -11.82 9.14 14.38
C GLU A 28 -10.57 9.85 14.90
N GLN A 29 -10.39 9.86 16.22
CA GLN A 29 -9.28 10.51 16.92
C GLN A 29 -7.98 9.71 16.91
N VAL A 30 -7.99 8.50 16.34
CA VAL A 30 -6.84 7.61 16.33
C VAL A 30 -6.48 7.12 14.92
N GLU A 31 -5.19 6.88 14.70
CA GLU A 31 -4.68 6.09 13.57
C GLU A 31 -4.54 4.65 14.06
N VAL A 32 -5.26 3.73 13.42
CA VAL A 32 -5.20 2.30 13.73
C VAL A 32 -4.32 1.62 12.69
N GLU A 33 -3.24 1.00 13.15
CA GLU A 33 -2.37 0.15 12.35
C GLU A 33 -2.61 -1.31 12.72
N ILE A 34 -3.02 -2.12 11.75
CA ILE A 34 -3.16 -3.58 11.94
C ILE A 34 -1.80 -4.21 11.62
N ILE A 35 -1.12 -4.70 12.64
CA ILE A 35 0.19 -5.37 12.53
C ILE A 35 0.01 -6.82 12.08
N GLN A 36 -1.02 -7.48 12.62
CA GLN A 36 -1.34 -8.88 12.32
C GLN A 36 -2.85 -9.07 12.37
N GLU A 37 -3.42 -9.70 11.34
CA GLU A 37 -4.82 -10.13 11.31
C GLU A 37 -4.97 -11.49 12.00
N GLU A 38 -6.15 -11.75 12.55
CA GLU A 38 -6.46 -13.03 13.19
C GLU A 38 -6.39 -14.19 12.19
N LYS A 39 -5.82 -15.32 12.64
CA LYS A 39 -5.80 -16.57 11.88
C LYS A 39 -6.36 -17.68 12.75
N LYS A 40 -7.47 -18.28 12.31
CA LYS A 40 -8.01 -19.50 12.92
C LYS A 40 -7.21 -20.70 12.41
N GLY A 41 -6.60 -21.45 13.33
CA GLY A 41 -5.90 -22.70 13.03
C GLY A 41 -6.88 -23.86 12.86
N VAL A 42 -6.41 -24.97 12.30
CA VAL A 42 -7.19 -26.22 12.22
C VAL A 42 -7.10 -26.90 13.60
N PHE A 43 -8.24 -27.18 14.25
CA PHE A 43 -8.31 -27.72 15.62
C PHE A 43 -7.57 -26.90 16.71
N GLY A 44 -7.46 -25.58 16.55
CA GLY A 44 -6.82 -24.70 17.54
C GLY A 44 -5.29 -24.69 17.49
N ILE A 45 -4.68 -25.50 16.61
CA ILE A 45 -3.23 -25.55 16.44
C ILE A 45 -2.82 -24.44 15.46
N GLY A 46 -1.93 -23.54 15.90
CA GLY A 46 -1.39 -22.45 15.09
C GLY A 46 -2.31 -21.24 14.94
N SER A 47 -3.30 -21.07 15.83
CA SER A 47 -4.10 -19.85 15.89
C SER A 47 -3.22 -18.65 16.24
N LYS A 48 -3.45 -17.53 15.55
CA LYS A 48 -2.79 -16.26 15.83
C LYS A 48 -3.83 -15.20 16.13
N ASN A 49 -3.64 -14.51 17.25
CA ASN A 49 -4.46 -13.36 17.61
C ASN A 49 -4.18 -12.18 16.66
N ALA A 50 -5.19 -11.33 16.50
CA ALA A 50 -5.02 -10.04 15.86
C ALA A 50 -4.19 -9.13 16.76
N CYS A 51 -3.33 -8.32 16.14
CA CYS A 51 -2.51 -7.34 16.82
C CYS A 51 -2.67 -5.99 16.11
N VAL A 52 -3.07 -4.97 16.85
CA VAL A 52 -3.22 -3.60 16.36
C VAL A 52 -2.41 -2.64 17.21
N VAL A 53 -1.85 -1.62 16.58
CA VAL A 53 -1.23 -0.46 17.23
C VAL A 53 -2.16 0.72 17.00
N ILE A 54 -2.60 1.36 18.09
CA ILE A 54 -3.46 2.53 18.05
C ILE A 54 -2.65 3.73 18.51
N ARG A 55 -2.54 4.72 17.63
CA ARG A 55 -1.89 5.99 17.91
C ARG A 55 -2.94 7.09 17.97
N GLU A 56 -2.90 7.90 19.01
CA GLU A 56 -3.64 9.17 19.02
C GLU A 56 -3.19 10.01 17.83
N LYS A 57 -4.14 10.44 16.98
CA LYS A 57 -3.84 11.42 15.95
C LYS A 57 -3.53 12.73 16.65
N ILE A 58 -2.29 13.17 16.53
CA ILE A 58 -1.94 14.55 16.82
C ILE A 58 -2.49 15.38 15.66
N TRP A 59 -3.77 15.69 15.72
CA TRP A 59 -4.20 16.98 15.24
C TRP A 59 -3.53 17.95 16.20
N GLY A 60 -2.66 18.85 15.71
CA GLY A 60 -2.34 20.02 16.53
C GLY A 60 -3.66 20.58 17.06
N GLU A 61 -3.67 21.13 18.28
CA GLU A 61 -4.83 21.91 18.67
C GLU A 61 -5.19 22.80 17.47
N PRO A 62 -6.45 22.82 17.03
CA PRO A 62 -6.84 23.80 16.05
C PRO A 62 -6.57 25.13 16.73
N GLN A 63 -5.42 25.75 16.44
CA GLN A 63 -5.15 27.13 16.81
C GLN A 63 -6.44 27.85 16.43
N LYS A 64 -7.00 28.66 17.33
CA LYS A 64 -8.28 29.35 17.09
C LYS A 64 -8.28 30.07 15.73
N GLU A 65 -7.10 30.48 15.26
CA GLU A 65 -6.82 30.93 13.90
C GLU A 65 -7.31 29.96 12.80
N GLN A 66 -7.09 28.65 12.87
CA GLN A 66 -7.57 27.71 11.84
C GLN A 66 -9.10 27.55 11.78
N LYS A 67 -9.81 27.76 12.90
CA LYS A 67 -11.28 27.76 12.91
C LYS A 67 -11.86 29.07 12.38
N GLU A 68 -11.19 30.20 12.57
CA GLU A 68 -11.57 31.49 11.98
C GLU A 68 -11.20 31.56 10.49
N VAL A 69 -10.04 31.04 10.08
CA VAL A 69 -9.61 30.99 8.67
C VAL A 69 -10.59 30.18 7.82
N ARG A 70 -11.18 29.09 8.34
CA ARG A 70 -12.21 28.33 7.62
C ARG A 70 -13.55 29.07 7.48
N LYS A 71 -13.88 29.98 8.40
CA LYS A 71 -15.13 30.76 8.34
C LYS A 71 -15.07 31.93 7.36
N ASN A 72 -13.87 32.44 7.08
CA ASN A 72 -13.64 33.56 6.17
C ASN A 72 -12.89 33.14 4.90
N ILE A 73 -13.10 31.92 4.40
CA ILE A 73 -12.77 31.63 3.00
C ILE A 73 -13.87 32.31 2.18
N GLU A 74 -13.65 33.56 1.77
CA GLU A 74 -14.39 34.12 0.65
C GLU A 74 -14.11 33.20 -0.55
N ILE A 75 -15.09 32.34 -0.86
CA ILE A 75 -15.08 31.60 -2.12
C ILE A 75 -15.25 32.68 -3.18
N THR A 76 -14.14 33.17 -3.72
CA THR A 76 -14.18 34.00 -4.92
C THR A 76 -14.85 33.16 -6.01
N ASN A 77 -15.78 33.76 -6.76
CA ASN A 77 -16.53 33.08 -7.82
C ASN A 77 -15.65 32.64 -9.02
N ASP A 78 -14.32 32.76 -8.92
CA ASP A 78 -13.33 32.21 -9.85
C ASP A 78 -13.16 30.69 -9.63
N ALA A 79 -14.27 29.96 -9.71
CA ALA A 79 -14.21 28.52 -9.85
C ALA A 79 -13.39 28.20 -11.11
N PHE A 80 -12.41 27.30 -11.00
CA PHE A 80 -11.68 26.78 -12.14
C PHE A 80 -12.67 26.28 -13.21
N LYS A 81 -12.66 26.93 -14.37
CA LYS A 81 -13.43 26.56 -15.55
C LYS A 81 -12.45 26.02 -16.58
N PRO A 82 -12.62 24.75 -17.02
CA PRO A 82 -11.83 24.21 -18.11
C PRO A 82 -11.94 25.09 -19.34
N SER A 83 -10.81 25.45 -19.93
CA SER A 83 -10.73 26.26 -21.16
C SER A 83 -11.09 25.46 -22.40
N GLY A 84 -11.13 24.13 -22.29
CA GLY A 84 -11.28 23.19 -23.40
C GLY A 84 -9.95 22.70 -23.96
N ASN A 85 -8.83 23.37 -23.65
CA ASN A 85 -7.49 22.88 -23.89
C ASN A 85 -6.93 22.23 -22.62
N ILE A 86 -6.83 20.91 -22.65
CA ILE A 86 -6.46 20.10 -21.50
C ILE A 86 -5.04 20.42 -21.00
N ILE A 87 -4.07 20.62 -21.91
CA ILE A 87 -2.68 20.94 -21.50
C ILE A 87 -2.67 22.27 -20.76
N GLU A 88 -3.32 23.28 -21.32
CA GLU A 88 -3.34 24.62 -20.74
C GLU A 88 -4.06 24.64 -19.40
N ASP A 89 -5.14 23.86 -19.29
CA ASP A 89 -5.88 23.64 -18.05
C ASP A 89 -4.98 23.04 -16.96
N VAL A 90 -4.24 21.98 -17.27
CA VAL A 90 -3.28 21.36 -16.34
C VAL A 90 -2.20 22.38 -15.92
N LYS A 91 -1.65 23.14 -16.87
CA LYS A 91 -0.62 24.15 -16.60
C LYS A 91 -1.13 25.28 -15.72
N LYS A 92 -2.36 25.75 -15.95
CA LYS A 92 -2.97 26.80 -15.14
C LYS A 92 -3.15 26.34 -13.70
N VAL A 93 -3.68 25.14 -13.50
CA VAL A 93 -3.82 24.55 -12.15
C VAL A 93 -2.46 24.38 -11.49
N MET A 94 -1.48 23.85 -12.22
CA MET A 94 -0.12 23.67 -11.74
C MET A 94 0.47 25.03 -11.30
N LYS A 95 0.43 26.04 -12.18
CA LYS A 95 0.92 27.39 -11.90
C LYS A 95 0.29 28.01 -10.66
N GLU A 96 -1.03 27.91 -10.51
CA GLU A 96 -1.73 28.40 -9.32
C GLU A 96 -1.25 27.73 -8.02
N ILE A 97 -1.11 26.40 -8.02
CA ILE A 97 -0.66 25.65 -6.84
C ILE A 97 0.78 26.00 -6.48
N PHE A 98 1.68 26.01 -7.46
CA PHE A 98 3.09 26.33 -7.27
C PHE A 98 3.29 27.77 -6.78
N MET A 99 2.59 28.73 -7.39
CA MET A 99 2.63 30.14 -6.98
C MET A 99 2.17 30.33 -5.52
N ARG A 100 1.05 29.70 -5.12
CA ARG A 100 0.53 29.76 -3.74
C ARG A 100 1.46 29.08 -2.74
N SER A 101 2.19 28.07 -3.19
CA SER A 101 3.18 27.35 -2.40
C SER A 101 4.55 28.04 -2.38
N LYS A 102 4.72 29.14 -3.13
CA LYS A 102 5.99 29.85 -3.32
C LYS A 102 7.12 28.96 -3.86
N ILE A 103 6.77 28.01 -4.73
CA ILE A 103 7.73 27.12 -5.37
C ILE A 103 7.89 27.56 -6.81
N ASP A 104 9.12 27.88 -7.20
CA ASP A 104 9.46 28.20 -8.58
C ASP A 104 9.56 26.93 -9.41
N PHE A 105 9.03 26.97 -10.63
CA PHE A 105 9.16 25.87 -11.58
C PHE A 105 9.27 26.39 -13.03
N LYS A 106 9.90 25.57 -13.88
CA LYS A 106 10.01 25.78 -15.32
C LYS A 106 9.56 24.52 -16.03
N ILE A 107 8.61 24.63 -16.95
CA ILE A 107 8.20 23.49 -17.78
C ILE A 107 9.28 23.23 -18.83
N LEU A 108 9.64 21.96 -18.99
CA LEU A 108 10.62 21.48 -19.96
C LEU A 108 9.95 20.79 -21.16
N GLU A 109 8.88 20.04 -20.90
CA GLU A 109 8.20 19.24 -21.92
C GLU A 109 6.71 19.13 -21.59
N GLU A 110 5.88 19.17 -22.62
CA GLU A 110 4.42 19.06 -22.55
C GLU A 110 3.96 18.11 -23.66
N VAL A 111 3.33 17.00 -23.29
CA VAL A 111 2.83 16.01 -24.26
C VAL A 111 1.39 15.69 -23.93
N TYR A 112 0.52 15.74 -24.94
CA TYR A 112 -0.84 15.22 -24.87
C TYR A 112 -0.99 14.06 -25.85
N ASP A 113 -1.38 12.90 -25.33
CA ASP A 113 -1.71 11.72 -26.11
C ASP A 113 -3.23 11.61 -26.19
N GLU A 114 -3.77 11.92 -27.37
CA GLU A 114 -5.20 11.83 -27.68
C GLU A 114 -5.75 10.40 -27.56
N LYS A 115 -4.96 9.39 -27.93
CA LYS A 115 -5.40 7.99 -27.92
C LYS A 115 -5.51 7.46 -26.49
N ALA A 116 -4.53 7.81 -25.66
CA ALA A 116 -4.50 7.43 -24.24
C ALA A 116 -5.31 8.38 -23.35
N ASN A 117 -5.82 9.49 -23.91
CA ASN A 117 -6.41 10.61 -23.19
C ASN A 117 -5.55 11.02 -21.98
N SER A 118 -4.26 11.24 -22.24
CA SER A 118 -3.26 11.45 -21.18
C SER A 118 -2.40 12.68 -21.42
N VAL A 119 -2.07 13.37 -20.33
CA VAL A 119 -1.21 14.54 -20.31
C VAL A 119 0.04 14.22 -19.51
N TYR A 120 1.18 14.54 -20.09
CA TYR A 120 2.48 14.47 -19.45
C TYR A 120 3.12 15.86 -19.41
N ILE A 121 3.53 16.30 -18.22
CA ILE A 121 4.29 17.54 -18.03
C ILE A 121 5.59 17.23 -17.31
N ASN A 122 6.71 17.51 -17.96
CA ASN A 122 8.03 17.52 -17.34
C ASN A 122 8.38 18.94 -16.91
N PHE A 123 8.83 19.12 -15.67
CA PHE A 123 9.23 20.41 -15.15
C PHE A 123 10.51 20.31 -14.31
N GLN A 124 11.19 21.44 -14.19
CA GLN A 124 12.33 21.64 -13.31
C GLN A 124 11.95 22.60 -12.20
N SER A 125 12.44 22.35 -10.98
CA SER A 125 12.27 23.25 -9.85
C SER A 125 13.52 23.21 -8.98
N LYS A 126 13.90 24.37 -8.40
CA LYS A 126 14.98 24.42 -7.41
C LYS A 126 14.62 23.64 -6.14
N ASP A 127 13.33 23.55 -5.85
CA ASP A 127 12.77 22.84 -4.69
C ASP A 127 12.31 21.41 -5.03
N ALA A 128 12.77 20.84 -6.16
CA ALA A 128 12.39 19.48 -6.56
C ALA A 128 12.64 18.45 -5.44
N GLY A 129 13.68 18.64 -4.62
CA GLY A 129 13.97 17.81 -3.45
C GLY A 129 12.80 17.70 -2.46
N LEU A 130 12.02 18.78 -2.25
CA LEU A 130 10.85 18.77 -1.36
C LEU A 130 9.73 17.89 -1.93
N LEU A 131 9.54 17.92 -3.25
CA LEU A 131 8.52 17.11 -3.94
C LEU A 131 8.88 15.63 -3.97
N LEU A 132 10.17 15.32 -4.07
CA LEU A 132 10.72 13.98 -4.19
C LEU A 132 11.00 13.30 -2.84
N TYR A 133 10.97 14.06 -1.73
CA TYR A 133 11.19 13.52 -0.39
C TYR A 133 10.19 12.41 -0.01
N ASP A 134 10.64 11.50 0.86
CA ASP A 134 9.85 10.40 1.43
C ASP A 134 9.10 9.56 0.37
N GLY A 135 9.83 9.17 -0.68
CA GLY A 135 9.27 8.37 -1.78
C GLY A 135 8.39 9.17 -2.74
N ALA A 136 8.70 10.45 -2.94
CA ALA A 136 7.99 11.39 -3.80
C ALA A 136 6.52 11.61 -3.44
N LYS A 137 6.19 11.59 -2.14
CA LYS A 137 4.82 11.84 -1.66
C LYS A 137 4.30 13.21 -2.09
N GLY A 138 5.15 14.24 -2.13
CA GLY A 138 4.79 15.58 -2.57
C GLY A 138 4.38 15.58 -4.06
N LEU A 139 5.24 15.04 -4.93
CA LEU A 139 4.97 14.94 -6.36
C LEU A 139 3.69 14.14 -6.66
N LEU A 140 3.52 12.99 -6.01
CA LEU A 140 2.34 12.14 -6.19
C LEU A 140 1.05 12.83 -5.71
N SER A 141 1.11 13.54 -4.58
CA SER A 141 -0.04 14.26 -4.04
C SER A 141 -0.43 15.42 -4.95
N LEU A 142 0.55 16.16 -5.45
CA LEU A 142 0.33 17.23 -6.41
C LEU A 142 -0.33 16.71 -7.69
N GLN A 143 0.19 15.63 -8.27
CA GLN A 143 -0.40 14.97 -9.43
C GLN A 143 -1.87 14.60 -9.17
N GLN A 144 -2.16 14.04 -7.99
CA GLN A 144 -3.51 13.64 -7.62
C GLN A 144 -4.45 14.84 -7.50
N ILE A 145 -4.00 15.94 -6.88
CA ILE A 145 -4.78 17.18 -6.75
C ILE A 145 -5.11 17.74 -8.14
N ILE A 146 -4.10 17.86 -9.00
CA ILE A 146 -4.29 18.34 -10.38
C ILE A 146 -5.25 17.43 -11.12
N SER A 147 -5.07 16.11 -11.05
CA SER A 147 -5.96 15.14 -11.70
C SER A 147 -7.40 15.27 -11.23
N VAL A 148 -7.66 15.49 -9.94
CA VAL A 148 -9.02 15.68 -9.40
C VAL A 148 -9.63 17.00 -9.88
N ILE A 149 -8.85 18.08 -9.93
CA ILE A 149 -9.33 19.39 -10.41
C ILE A 149 -9.70 19.33 -11.89
N ILE A 150 -8.85 18.68 -12.71
CA ILE A 150 -9.05 18.53 -14.15
C ILE A 150 -10.22 17.60 -14.46
N ASN A 151 -10.34 16.49 -13.74
CA ASN A 151 -11.40 15.49 -13.93
C ASN A 151 -12.67 15.79 -13.12
N LYS A 152 -13.07 17.06 -13.05
CA LYS A 152 -14.33 17.44 -12.40
C LYS A 152 -15.55 16.89 -13.13
N ASP A 153 -15.50 16.82 -14.46
CA ASP A 153 -16.54 16.19 -15.28
C ASP A 153 -16.30 14.66 -15.33
N PRO A 154 -17.24 13.82 -14.84
CA PRO A 154 -17.08 12.37 -14.84
C PRO A 154 -17.04 11.74 -16.24
N ASN A 155 -17.51 12.42 -17.29
CA ASN A 155 -17.66 11.85 -18.63
C ASN A 155 -16.36 11.78 -19.44
N LYS A 156 -15.33 12.53 -19.05
CA LYS A 156 -14.03 12.55 -19.74
C LYS A 156 -12.89 12.43 -18.75
N LYS A 157 -12.43 11.20 -18.51
CA LYS A 157 -11.31 10.92 -17.61
C LYS A 157 -9.98 11.08 -18.33
N ILE A 158 -9.23 12.10 -17.95
CA ILE A 158 -7.87 12.41 -18.42
C ILE A 158 -6.86 11.89 -17.41
N VAL A 159 -5.87 11.13 -17.89
CA VAL A 159 -4.74 10.69 -17.06
C VAL A 159 -3.71 11.81 -17.01
N VAL A 160 -3.49 12.40 -15.84
CA VAL A 160 -2.47 13.44 -15.65
C VAL A 160 -1.22 12.83 -15.02
N ARG A 161 -0.07 13.03 -15.66
CA ARG A 161 1.24 12.65 -15.15
C ARG A 161 2.17 13.87 -15.13
N ILE A 162 2.82 14.10 -13.99
CA ILE A 162 3.85 15.13 -13.86
C ILE A 162 5.18 14.49 -13.49
N ASP A 163 6.28 15.02 -13.99
CA ASP A 163 7.64 14.52 -13.74
C ASP A 163 8.62 15.65 -13.49
N THR A 164 9.62 15.35 -12.66
CA THR A 164 10.77 16.21 -12.43
C THR A 164 11.96 15.32 -12.10
N GLU A 165 13.17 15.73 -12.50
CA GLU A 165 14.41 14.97 -12.24
C GLU A 165 14.38 13.50 -12.72
N GLU A 166 13.68 13.20 -13.82
CA GLU A 166 13.49 11.85 -14.38
C GLU A 166 12.94 10.84 -13.36
N PHE A 167 12.08 11.31 -12.46
CA PHE A 167 11.60 10.53 -11.33
C PHE A 167 10.94 9.22 -11.76
N TRP A 168 10.06 9.24 -12.76
CA TRP A 168 9.35 8.04 -13.21
C TRP A 168 10.30 7.00 -13.82
N ASN A 169 11.21 7.42 -14.69
CA ASN A 169 12.20 6.53 -15.31
C ASN A 169 13.09 5.87 -14.23
N LYS A 170 13.62 6.66 -13.29
CA LYS A 170 14.42 6.15 -12.16
C LYS A 170 13.63 5.19 -11.28
N THR A 171 12.35 5.49 -11.04
CA THR A 171 11.46 4.68 -10.22
C THR A 171 11.11 3.36 -10.90
N GLU A 172 10.78 3.38 -12.19
CA GLU A 172 10.47 2.17 -12.96
C GLU A 172 11.68 1.23 -13.03
N ASN A 173 12.88 1.75 -13.30
CA ASN A 173 14.12 0.98 -13.28
C ASN A 173 14.44 0.40 -11.90
N ARG A 174 14.16 1.14 -10.81
CA ARG A 174 14.29 0.60 -9.44
C ARG A 174 13.29 -0.52 -9.19
N ILE A 175 12.01 -0.29 -9.51
CA ILE A 175 10.94 -1.28 -9.31
C ILE A 175 11.23 -2.55 -10.10
N LYS A 176 11.70 -2.44 -11.35
CA LYS A 176 12.09 -3.59 -12.16
C LYS A 176 13.15 -4.45 -11.47
N ARG A 177 14.22 -3.83 -10.94
CA ARG A 177 15.25 -4.53 -10.17
C ARG A 177 14.71 -5.16 -8.89
N ASP A 178 13.81 -4.47 -8.18
CA ASP A 178 13.16 -5.00 -6.98
C ASP A 178 12.29 -6.23 -7.31
N VAL A 179 11.63 -6.24 -8.48
CA VAL A 179 10.86 -7.38 -8.97
C VAL A 179 11.79 -8.54 -9.34
N GLU A 180 12.86 -8.29 -10.10
CA GLU A 180 13.85 -9.32 -10.45
C GLU A 180 14.39 -10.01 -9.19
N HIS A 181 14.80 -9.23 -8.19
CA HIS A 181 15.22 -9.77 -6.89
C HIS A 181 14.13 -10.62 -6.23
N ALA A 182 12.88 -10.13 -6.22
CA ALA A 182 11.77 -10.86 -5.63
C ALA A 182 11.54 -12.21 -6.31
N ILE A 183 11.63 -12.26 -7.64
CA ILE A 183 11.49 -13.48 -8.44
C ILE A 183 12.64 -14.46 -8.11
N ASP A 184 13.89 -13.98 -8.07
CA ASP A 184 15.05 -14.81 -7.70
C ASP A 184 14.92 -15.39 -6.30
N PHE A 185 14.45 -14.58 -5.35
CA PHE A 185 14.16 -15.03 -3.99
C PHE A 185 13.11 -16.15 -3.98
N ILE A 186 12.00 -15.97 -4.70
CA ILE A 186 10.90 -16.95 -4.75
C ILE A 186 11.38 -18.24 -5.42
N ASN A 187 12.15 -18.15 -6.51
CA ASN A 187 12.76 -19.31 -7.19
C ASN A 187 13.64 -20.13 -6.24
N ARG A 188 14.48 -19.45 -5.45
CA ARG A 188 15.42 -20.12 -4.52
C ARG A 188 14.73 -20.70 -3.29
N THR A 189 13.74 -20.00 -2.75
CA THR A 189 13.17 -20.32 -1.43
C THR A 189 11.80 -20.98 -1.48
N ARG A 190 11.12 -20.93 -2.63
CA ARG A 190 9.70 -21.29 -2.83
C ARG A 190 8.74 -20.54 -1.91
N ARG A 191 9.17 -19.43 -1.29
CA ARG A 191 8.35 -18.62 -0.37
C ARG A 191 7.89 -17.33 -1.03
N PRO A 192 6.65 -16.87 -0.77
CA PRO A 192 6.18 -15.57 -1.25
C PRO A 192 7.07 -14.41 -0.79
N TYR A 193 7.38 -13.50 -1.71
CA TYR A 193 8.15 -12.29 -1.42
C TYR A 193 7.23 -11.13 -1.07
N ARG A 194 7.49 -10.47 0.05
CA ARG A 194 6.75 -9.28 0.51
C ARG A 194 7.59 -8.05 0.26
N MET A 195 7.19 -7.21 -0.68
CA MET A 195 7.91 -5.98 -0.97
C MET A 195 7.78 -4.96 0.17
N LYS A 196 8.60 -3.90 0.12
CA LYS A 196 8.46 -2.74 1.01
C LYS A 196 7.10 -2.05 0.78
N PRO A 197 6.49 -1.44 1.82
CA PRO A 197 5.29 -0.63 1.65
C PRO A 197 5.49 0.48 0.62
N MET A 198 4.49 0.71 -0.22
CA MET A 198 4.59 1.70 -1.29
C MET A 198 3.20 2.25 -1.72
N PRO A 199 3.15 3.47 -2.29
CA PRO A 199 1.93 4.05 -2.83
C PRO A 199 1.20 3.14 -3.84
N SER A 200 -0.10 3.34 -4.02
CA SER A 200 -0.93 2.59 -4.98
C SER A 200 -0.36 2.60 -6.39
N THR A 201 0.16 3.75 -6.84
CA THR A 201 0.74 3.92 -8.17
C THR A 201 1.91 2.96 -8.39
N PHE A 202 2.84 2.86 -7.44
CA PHE A 202 3.99 1.95 -7.57
C PHE A 202 3.57 0.48 -7.45
N ARG A 203 2.58 0.15 -6.61
CA ARG A 203 2.02 -1.21 -6.56
C ARG A 203 1.41 -1.61 -7.89
N LYS A 204 0.75 -0.68 -8.58
CA LYS A 204 0.23 -0.92 -9.93
C LYS A 204 1.36 -1.19 -10.92
N ILE A 205 2.43 -0.39 -10.91
CA ILE A 205 3.61 -0.62 -11.76
C ILE A 205 4.21 -2.02 -11.51
N VAL A 206 4.36 -2.43 -10.24
CA VAL A 206 4.83 -3.79 -9.93
C VAL A 206 3.89 -4.85 -10.49
N HIS A 207 2.57 -4.70 -10.27
CA HIS A 207 1.58 -5.63 -10.79
C HIS A 207 1.68 -5.78 -12.30
N ASP A 208 1.77 -4.67 -13.02
CA ASP A 208 1.83 -4.62 -14.47
C ASP A 208 3.14 -5.28 -14.99
N ILE A 209 4.28 -5.00 -14.36
CA ILE A 209 5.57 -5.64 -14.68
C ILE A 209 5.50 -7.15 -14.45
N VAL A 210 5.00 -7.60 -13.30
CA VAL A 210 4.91 -9.03 -12.97
C VAL A 210 3.96 -9.74 -13.95
N HIS A 211 2.77 -9.19 -14.17
CA HIS A 211 1.79 -9.77 -15.07
C HIS A 211 2.31 -9.89 -16.51
N LYS A 212 3.02 -8.87 -17.01
CA LYS A 212 3.52 -8.85 -18.39
C LYS A 212 4.74 -9.75 -18.59
N ASN A 213 5.67 -9.78 -17.65
CA ASN A 213 6.99 -10.37 -17.86
C ASN A 213 7.18 -11.72 -17.14
N TYR A 214 6.34 -12.05 -16.15
CA TYR A 214 6.51 -13.24 -15.30
C TYR A 214 5.19 -14.03 -15.16
N PRO A 215 4.73 -14.75 -16.20
CA PRO A 215 3.42 -15.41 -16.23
C PRO A 215 3.19 -16.47 -15.13
N SER A 216 4.26 -17.11 -14.65
CA SER A 216 4.20 -18.08 -13.54
C SER A 216 3.91 -17.45 -12.18
N TYR A 217 3.82 -16.12 -12.10
CA TYR A 217 3.69 -15.38 -10.85
C TYR A 217 2.39 -14.58 -10.81
N THR A 218 1.92 -14.33 -9.59
CA THR A 218 0.78 -13.46 -9.32
C THR A 218 1.12 -12.51 -8.19
N THR A 219 0.43 -11.37 -8.16
CA THR A 219 0.62 -10.37 -7.12
C THR A 219 -0.71 -9.98 -6.47
N TYR A 220 -0.67 -9.62 -5.20
CA TYR A 220 -1.79 -8.98 -4.53
C TYR A 220 -1.30 -7.95 -3.52
N SER A 221 -2.11 -6.93 -3.26
CA SER A 221 -1.80 -5.94 -2.24
C SER A 221 -2.20 -6.44 -0.85
N GLN A 222 -1.29 -6.34 0.12
CA GLN A 222 -1.51 -6.72 1.52
C GLN A 222 -1.23 -5.54 2.45
N GLY A 223 -2.03 -5.39 3.51
CA GLY A 223 -1.87 -4.33 4.52
C GLY A 223 -2.71 -3.07 4.23
N HIS A 224 -2.51 -2.04 5.07
CA HIS A 224 -3.40 -0.87 5.18
C HIS A 224 -2.62 0.44 5.12
N GLY A 225 -3.23 1.47 4.52
CA GLY A 225 -2.66 2.82 4.47
C GLY A 225 -1.19 2.85 4.00
N ARG A 226 -0.32 3.49 4.80
CA ARG A 226 1.11 3.63 4.54
C ARG A 226 1.91 2.31 4.60
N PHE A 227 1.36 1.27 5.23
CA PHE A 227 1.99 -0.05 5.36
C PHE A 227 1.54 -1.03 4.28
N ARG A 228 0.67 -0.58 3.37
CA ARG A 228 0.21 -1.41 2.26
C ARG A 228 1.34 -1.66 1.28
N ARG A 229 1.55 -2.94 0.97
CA ARG A 229 2.63 -3.46 0.12
C ARG A 229 2.07 -4.42 -0.92
N ILE A 230 2.90 -4.78 -1.90
CA ILE A 230 2.60 -5.90 -2.79
C ILE A 230 3.29 -7.17 -2.29
N VAL A 231 2.62 -8.30 -2.50
CA VAL A 231 3.16 -9.64 -2.29
C VAL A 231 3.21 -10.32 -3.65
N ILE A 232 4.35 -10.94 -3.98
CA ILE A 232 4.58 -11.71 -5.19
C ILE A 232 4.71 -13.18 -4.80
N ARG A 233 4.05 -14.08 -5.54
CA ARG A 233 4.11 -15.54 -5.34
C ARG A 233 3.88 -16.28 -6.66
N TYR A 234 4.13 -17.59 -6.69
CA TYR A 234 3.72 -18.43 -7.80
C TYR A 234 2.21 -18.41 -8.03
N HIS A 235 1.81 -18.66 -9.27
CA HIS A 235 0.43 -18.95 -9.60
C HIS A 235 -0.01 -20.25 -8.91
N LYS A 236 -1.28 -20.31 -8.51
CA LYS A 236 -1.82 -21.36 -7.62
C LYS A 236 -1.86 -22.77 -8.25
N SER A 237 -1.31 -22.93 -9.45
CA SER A 237 -1.22 -24.18 -10.22
C SER A 237 0.05 -24.99 -9.93
N ASP A 238 1.11 -24.39 -9.36
CA ASP A 238 2.43 -25.05 -9.21
C ASP A 238 2.67 -25.71 -7.84
N ASP A 239 1.86 -25.40 -6.80
CA ASP A 239 2.09 -25.91 -5.43
C ASP A 239 1.47 -27.29 -5.15
N SER A 240 0.56 -27.79 -6.01
CA SER A 240 -0.19 -29.03 -5.74
C SER A 240 0.54 -30.33 -6.11
N GLN A 241 1.80 -30.30 -6.58
CA GLN A 241 2.55 -31.52 -6.91
C GLN A 241 3.79 -31.81 -6.05
N ASN A 242 4.23 -30.90 -5.17
CA ASN A 242 5.48 -31.10 -4.41
C ASN A 242 5.30 -31.29 -2.89
N GLU A 243 4.07 -31.36 -2.35
CA GLU A 243 3.84 -31.68 -0.93
C GLU A 243 3.53 -33.18 -0.67
N ASN A 244 3.37 -34.01 -1.71
CA ASN A 244 2.99 -35.43 -1.57
C ASN A 244 4.13 -36.46 -1.73
N SER A 245 5.38 -36.04 -1.97
CA SER A 245 6.50 -36.99 -2.15
C SER A 245 7.35 -37.24 -0.90
N ASP A 246 7.16 -36.49 0.19
CA ASP A 246 8.09 -36.51 1.35
C ASP A 246 7.50 -37.11 2.65
N LYS A 247 6.40 -37.87 2.57
CA LYS A 247 5.78 -38.51 3.76
C LYS A 247 5.58 -40.03 3.70
N SER A 248 6.08 -40.70 2.67
CA SER A 248 5.97 -42.16 2.55
C SER A 248 7.34 -42.82 2.44
N GLN A 249 8.15 -42.75 3.49
CA GLN A 249 9.19 -43.74 3.82
C GLN A 249 9.84 -43.35 5.15
N ASN A 250 9.24 -43.79 6.26
CA ASN A 250 9.92 -44.23 7.49
C ASN A 250 8.88 -44.52 8.57
N GLN A 251 8.37 -45.75 8.59
CA GLN A 251 7.86 -46.37 9.81
C GLN A 251 8.83 -47.50 10.19
N PRO A 252 9.44 -47.49 11.38
CA PRO A 252 10.05 -48.68 11.95
C PRO A 252 8.95 -49.64 12.40
N GLN A 253 9.11 -50.93 12.07
CA GLN A 253 8.27 -52.02 12.56
C GLN A 253 8.52 -52.24 14.06
N GLU A 254 7.48 -52.10 14.89
CA GLU A 254 7.51 -52.52 16.29
C GLU A 254 7.29 -54.05 16.38
N ASN A 255 8.29 -54.73 16.93
CA ASN A 255 8.23 -56.14 17.32
C ASN A 255 7.40 -56.28 18.59
N ASN A 256 6.30 -57.04 18.53
CA ASN A 256 5.55 -57.48 19.69
C ASN A 256 6.27 -58.67 20.36
N ASN A 257 6.80 -58.44 21.55
CA ASN A 257 7.15 -59.48 22.52
C ASN A 257 6.73 -58.99 23.90
N GLU A 258 5.57 -59.43 24.39
CA GLU A 258 5.29 -59.44 25.83
C GLU A 258 4.63 -60.76 26.24
N SER A 259 5.45 -61.53 26.94
CA SER A 259 5.12 -62.63 27.83
C SER A 259 4.57 -62.06 29.14
N SER A 260 3.47 -62.62 29.66
CA SER A 260 3.26 -62.82 31.11
C SER A 260 2.10 -63.79 31.33
N ALA A 261 2.44 -64.98 31.86
CA ALA A 261 1.57 -65.82 32.68
C ALA A 261 1.14 -65.03 33.94
N GLU A 262 0.15 -65.34 34.78
CA GLU A 262 -0.54 -66.57 35.15
C GLU A 262 -1.64 -66.12 36.16
N ASN A 263 -2.84 -66.74 36.17
CA ASN A 263 -3.40 -67.39 37.37
C ASN A 263 -4.92 -67.71 37.29
N VAL A 264 -5.17 -69.02 37.43
CA VAL A 264 -6.15 -69.71 38.31
C VAL A 264 -7.66 -69.68 37.99
N GLN A 265 -8.11 -70.89 37.62
CA GLN A 265 -9.39 -71.62 37.82
C GLN A 265 -10.27 -71.25 39.05
N PRO A 266 -11.53 -71.76 39.24
CA PRO A 266 -12.08 -73.09 38.88
C PRO A 266 -13.52 -73.01 38.29
N GLN A 267 -14.27 -74.06 37.89
CA GLN A 267 -14.26 -75.52 38.05
C GLN A 267 -14.57 -76.18 36.70
#